data_AF-A0A378BYL1-F1
#
_entry.id   AF-A0A378BYL1-F1
#
_cell.length_a   1.000
_cell.length_b   1.000
_cell.length_c   1.000
_cell.angle_alpha   90.00
_cell.angle_beta   90.00
_cell.angle_gamma   90.00
#
_symmetry.space_group_name_H-M   'P 1'
#
loop_
_entity.id
_entity.type
_entity.pdbx_description
1 polymer ?
#
loop_
_entity_poly.entity_id
_entity_poly.type
_entity_poly.pdbx_seq_one_letter_code
_entity_poly.pdbx_strand_id
1 'polypeptide(L)'
;MDPITLSTVASVLLKAGPSLVRTVGGWFGSDTAKAADSVASIVETVNGSINPADQQRVLEQKLAQLPPEQFVQIETLKVQLQQLQLERDKAQMADQQAAQHEQQETIRNGDNATDEYVRQTRPLMARLSLYSSIAYVMIMSLGQQAGAVAGAFGHAFSMPEPDWDIALMLATPALGYLGFRTLDGFARYSKSSKHKAVVGK
;
A
#
# COMPACT_ATOMS: atom_id res chain seq x y z
N MET A 1 -14.78 33.51 6.08
CA MET A 1 -14.25 32.12 6.10
C MET A 1 -12.77 32.21 6.41
N ASP A 2 -12.29 31.42 7.35
CA ASP A 2 -10.87 31.41 7.69
C ASP A 2 -10.07 30.80 6.53
N PRO A 3 -8.83 31.25 6.26
CA PRO A 3 -8.01 30.72 5.16
C PRO A 3 -7.82 29.20 5.22
N ILE A 4 -7.95 28.61 6.41
CA ILE A 4 -7.88 27.17 6.67
C ILE A 4 -9.07 26.40 6.09
N THR A 5 -10.29 26.96 6.13
CA THR A 5 -11.47 26.25 5.61
C THR A 5 -11.48 26.22 4.09
N LEU A 6 -11.04 27.31 3.45
CA LEU A 6 -10.86 27.42 1.99
C LEU A 6 -9.82 26.44 1.44
N SER A 7 -8.66 26.28 2.09
CA SER A 7 -7.64 25.31 1.65
C SER A 7 -8.13 23.86 1.76
N THR A 8 -8.90 23.56 2.82
CA THR A 8 -9.47 22.24 3.04
C THR A 8 -10.55 21.91 2.02
N VAL A 9 -11.35 22.90 1.60
CA VAL A 9 -12.34 22.77 0.53
C VAL A 9 -11.64 22.58 -0.82
N ALA A 10 -10.65 23.41 -1.14
CA ALA A 10 -9.88 23.36 -2.39
C ALA A 10 -9.20 22.00 -2.59
N SER A 11 -8.57 21.46 -1.55
CA SER A 11 -7.90 20.15 -1.61
C SER A 11 -8.87 18.98 -1.83
N VAL A 12 -10.04 18.98 -1.19
CA VAL A 12 -11.07 17.94 -1.40
C VAL A 12 -11.63 17.99 -2.83
N LEU A 13 -11.87 19.20 -3.35
CA LEU A 13 -12.37 19.40 -4.72
C LEU A 13 -11.35 18.98 -5.78
N LEU A 14 -10.07 19.33 -5.60
CA LEU A 14 -8.98 18.88 -6.49
C LEU A 14 -8.83 17.36 -6.47
N LYS A 15 -8.93 16.74 -5.29
CA LYS A 15 -8.82 15.27 -5.15
C LYS A 15 -10.01 14.53 -5.77
N ALA A 16 -11.22 15.10 -5.70
CA ALA A 16 -12.41 14.54 -6.33
C ALA A 16 -12.40 14.73 -7.87
N GLY A 17 -11.86 15.84 -8.35
CA GLY A 17 -11.83 16.17 -9.77
C GLY A 17 -13.18 16.69 -10.29
N PRO A 18 -13.19 17.33 -11.48
CA PRO A 18 -14.34 18.12 -11.95
C PRO A 18 -15.56 17.25 -12.29
N SER A 19 -15.37 16.00 -12.72
CA SER A 19 -16.46 15.08 -13.03
C SER A 19 -17.24 14.64 -11.79
N LEU A 20 -16.56 14.29 -10.69
CA LEU A 20 -17.22 13.91 -9.44
C LEU A 20 -17.90 15.09 -8.76
N VAL A 21 -17.33 16.30 -8.87
CA VAL A 21 -17.97 17.51 -8.35
C VAL A 21 -19.29 17.79 -9.08
N ARG A 22 -19.34 17.65 -10.42
CA ARG A 22 -20.57 17.82 -11.21
C ARG A 22 -21.62 16.76 -10.89
N THR A 23 -21.23 15.49 -10.77
CA THR A 23 -22.20 14.41 -10.48
C THR A 23 -22.79 14.52 -9.10
N VAL A 24 -21.97 14.79 -8.08
CA VAL A 24 -22.44 15.01 -6.71
C VAL A 24 -23.29 16.28 -6.64
N GLY A 25 -22.84 17.40 -7.23
CA GLY A 25 -23.64 18.62 -7.30
C GLY A 25 -25.01 18.45 -7.94
N GLY A 26 -25.09 17.63 -8.99
CA GLY A 26 -26.34 17.28 -9.68
C GLY A 26 -27.29 16.38 -8.87
N TRP A 27 -26.80 15.63 -7.90
CA TRP A 27 -27.62 14.78 -7.03
C TRP A 27 -28.31 15.55 -5.90
N PHE A 28 -27.82 16.73 -5.54
CA PHE A 28 -28.26 17.44 -4.32
C PHE A 28 -29.05 18.73 -4.54
N GLY A 29 -29.45 19.05 -5.78
CA GLY A 29 -30.40 20.13 -6.09
C GLY A 29 -29.98 21.04 -7.25
N SER A 30 -30.92 21.87 -7.73
CA SER A 30 -30.69 22.76 -8.88
C SER A 30 -29.71 23.90 -8.60
N ASP A 31 -29.67 24.40 -7.38
CA ASP A 31 -28.79 25.52 -6.99
C ASP A 31 -27.38 25.02 -6.66
N THR A 32 -27.28 23.88 -5.95
CA THR A 32 -26.01 23.18 -5.71
C THR A 32 -25.36 22.69 -7.01
N ALA A 33 -26.16 22.31 -8.01
CA ALA A 33 -25.66 21.93 -9.33
C ALA A 33 -25.00 23.12 -10.06
N LYS A 34 -25.57 24.32 -9.98
CA LYS A 34 -24.99 25.54 -10.59
C LYS A 34 -23.68 25.95 -9.89
N ALA A 35 -23.65 25.88 -8.56
CA ALA A 35 -22.44 26.14 -7.79
C ALA A 35 -21.36 25.08 -8.06
N ALA A 36 -21.75 23.80 -8.12
CA ALA A 36 -20.86 22.69 -8.42
C ALA A 36 -20.30 22.75 -9.85
N ASP A 37 -21.10 23.16 -10.84
CA ASP A 37 -20.62 23.29 -12.22
C ASP A 37 -19.64 24.47 -12.38
N SER A 38 -19.89 25.57 -11.66
CA SER A 38 -18.96 26.69 -11.57
C SER A 38 -17.63 26.27 -10.92
N VAL A 39 -17.69 25.55 -9.80
CA VAL A 39 -16.51 25.04 -9.08
C VAL A 39 -15.78 23.96 -9.90
N ALA A 40 -16.49 23.07 -10.56
CA ALA A 40 -15.91 22.06 -11.43
C ALA A 40 -15.20 22.68 -12.63
N SER A 41 -15.78 23.74 -13.23
CA SER A 41 -15.13 24.51 -14.29
C SER A 41 -13.86 25.20 -13.78
N ILE A 42 -13.86 25.73 -12.56
CA ILE A 42 -12.66 26.26 -11.91
C ILE A 42 -11.61 25.16 -11.72
N VAL A 43 -11.99 24.00 -11.16
CA VAL A 43 -11.10 22.84 -10.96
C VAL A 43 -10.53 22.34 -12.30
N GLU A 44 -11.32 22.33 -13.36
CA GLU A 44 -10.89 21.96 -14.71
C GLU A 44 -9.87 22.94 -15.29
N THR A 45 -10.10 24.26 -15.15
CA THR A 45 -9.11 25.28 -15.55
C THR A 45 -7.82 25.22 -14.74
N VAL A 46 -7.89 24.81 -13.48
CA VAL A 46 -6.74 24.71 -12.58
C VAL A 46 -5.95 23.42 -12.85
N ASN A 47 -6.64 22.30 -13.11
CA ASN A 47 -6.02 21.00 -13.42
C ASN A 47 -5.26 21.01 -14.76
N GLY A 48 -5.59 21.94 -15.66
CA GLY A 48 -4.83 22.20 -16.90
C GLY A 48 -3.54 23.01 -16.73
N SER A 49 -3.25 23.55 -15.53
CA SER A 49 -2.05 24.36 -15.28
C SER A 49 -0.89 23.54 -14.66
N ILE A 50 0.32 23.83 -15.12
CA ILE A 50 1.49 22.91 -15.17
C ILE A 50 2.14 22.60 -13.81
N ASN A 51 1.81 23.30 -12.72
CA ASN A 51 2.47 23.13 -11.42
C ASN A 51 1.51 22.72 -10.27
N PRO A 52 1.64 21.51 -9.69
CA PRO A 52 0.73 21.01 -8.65
C PRO A 52 0.76 21.81 -7.33
N ALA A 53 1.86 22.51 -7.03
CA ALA A 53 1.96 23.37 -5.83
C ALA A 53 1.16 24.67 -5.98
N ASP A 54 1.01 25.17 -7.21
CA ASP A 54 0.29 26.41 -7.50
C ASP A 54 -1.21 26.18 -7.72
N GLN A 55 -1.61 24.96 -8.07
CA GLN A 55 -3.01 24.57 -8.27
C GLN A 55 -3.88 24.83 -7.04
N GLN A 56 -3.39 24.50 -5.84
CA GLN A 56 -4.13 24.73 -4.58
C GLN A 56 -4.32 26.23 -4.31
N ARG A 57 -3.25 27.03 -4.47
CA ARG A 57 -3.28 28.48 -4.24
C ARG A 57 -4.16 29.22 -5.23
N VAL A 58 -4.12 28.84 -6.51
CA VAL A 58 -4.95 29.45 -7.56
C VAL A 58 -6.42 29.07 -7.35
N LEU A 59 -6.70 27.84 -6.91
CA LEU A 59 -8.06 27.43 -6.58
C LEU A 59 -8.60 28.19 -5.36
N GLU A 60 -7.80 28.37 -4.30
CA GLU A 60 -8.17 29.17 -3.13
C GLU A 60 -8.51 30.62 -3.50
N GLN A 61 -7.70 31.26 -4.34
CA GLN A 61 -7.93 32.63 -4.81
C GLN A 61 -9.23 32.76 -5.61
N LYS A 62 -9.53 31.79 -6.48
CA LYS A 62 -10.76 31.78 -7.27
C LYS A 62 -12.00 31.44 -6.44
N LEU A 63 -11.86 30.54 -5.46
CA LEU A 63 -12.92 30.23 -4.50
C LEU A 63 -13.25 31.43 -3.61
N ALA A 64 -12.26 32.23 -3.22
CA ALA A 64 -12.48 33.44 -2.42
C ALA A 64 -13.27 34.54 -3.15
N GLN A 65 -13.37 34.49 -4.48
CA GLN A 65 -14.14 35.44 -5.29
C GLN A 65 -15.61 35.04 -5.47
N LEU A 66 -16.02 33.87 -4.96
CA LEU A 66 -17.40 33.40 -5.10
C LEU A 66 -18.37 34.15 -4.16
N PRO A 67 -19.66 34.29 -4.55
CA PRO A 67 -20.67 34.93 -3.73
C PRO A 67 -20.91 34.16 -2.42
N PRO A 68 -21.28 34.86 -1.32
CA PRO A 68 -21.42 34.25 -0.01
C PRO A 68 -22.46 33.12 0.07
N GLU A 69 -23.51 33.19 -0.77
CA GLU A 69 -24.56 32.18 -0.84
C GLU A 69 -24.08 30.83 -1.41
N GLN A 70 -23.07 30.85 -2.27
CA GLN A 70 -22.51 29.62 -2.87
C GLN A 70 -21.58 28.89 -1.90
N PHE A 71 -21.07 29.54 -0.84
CA PHE A 71 -20.18 28.89 0.13
C PHE A 71 -20.87 27.83 0.97
N VAL A 72 -22.12 28.07 1.39
CA VAL A 72 -22.90 27.07 2.14
C VAL A 72 -23.09 25.80 1.29
N GLN A 73 -23.37 25.99 0.01
CA GLN A 73 -23.54 24.88 -0.94
C GLN A 73 -22.23 24.11 -1.17
N ILE A 74 -21.09 24.80 -1.26
CA ILE A 74 -19.78 24.17 -1.38
C ILE A 74 -19.41 23.39 -0.11
N GLU A 75 -19.77 23.89 1.07
CA GLU A 75 -19.53 23.20 2.33
C GLU A 75 -20.37 21.92 2.43
N THR A 76 -21.64 21.95 2.00
CA THR A 76 -22.47 20.74 1.89
C THR A 76 -21.89 19.73 0.90
N LEU A 77 -21.40 20.20 -0.25
CA LEU A 77 -20.78 19.35 -1.27
C LEU A 77 -19.47 18.72 -0.77
N LYS A 78 -18.68 19.44 0.01
CA LYS A 78 -17.47 18.90 0.67
C LYS A 78 -17.83 17.76 1.62
N VAL A 79 -18.82 17.94 2.50
CA VAL A 79 -19.24 16.90 3.46
C VAL A 79 -19.69 15.65 2.74
N GLN A 80 -20.46 15.79 1.65
CA GLN A 80 -20.95 14.68 0.84
C GLN A 80 -19.82 13.95 0.12
N LEU A 81 -18.88 14.69 -0.48
CA LEU A 81 -17.70 14.10 -1.11
C LEU A 81 -16.85 13.32 -0.10
N GLN A 82 -16.71 13.83 1.13
CA GLN A 82 -15.99 13.13 2.20
C GLN A 82 -16.72 11.87 2.65
N GLN A 83 -18.05 11.90 2.79
CA GLN A 83 -18.85 10.70 3.10
C GLN A 83 -18.71 9.63 2.03
N LEU A 84 -18.80 10.01 0.74
CA LEU A 84 -18.63 9.07 -0.37
C LEU A 84 -17.21 8.49 -0.42
N GLN A 85 -16.19 9.30 -0.14
CA GLN A 85 -14.81 8.79 -0.01
C GLN A 85 -14.69 7.79 1.13
N LEU A 86 -15.25 8.08 2.30
CA LEU A 86 -15.24 7.17 3.45
C LEU A 86 -15.96 5.85 3.16
N GLU A 87 -17.11 5.89 2.47
CA GLU A 87 -17.83 4.69 2.07
C GLU A 87 -17.03 3.84 1.09
N ARG A 88 -16.36 4.46 0.11
CA ARG A 88 -15.47 3.75 -0.82
C ARG A 88 -14.30 3.11 -0.10
N ASP A 89 -13.65 3.85 0.79
CA ASP A 89 -12.52 3.34 1.58
C ASP A 89 -12.98 2.18 2.48
N LYS A 90 -14.15 2.29 3.10
CA LYS A 90 -14.74 1.21 3.89
C LYS A 90 -15.04 -0.03 3.04
N ALA A 91 -15.61 0.15 1.84
CA ALA A 91 -15.89 -0.96 0.93
C ALA A 91 -14.60 -1.65 0.46
N GLN A 92 -13.56 -0.88 0.14
CA GLN A 92 -12.25 -1.44 -0.23
C GLN A 92 -11.59 -2.19 0.93
N MET A 93 -11.64 -1.64 2.14
CA MET A 93 -11.10 -2.34 3.32
C MET A 93 -11.90 -3.59 3.66
N ALA A 94 -13.23 -3.57 3.52
CA ALA A 94 -14.08 -4.73 3.73
C ALA A 94 -13.78 -5.84 2.72
N ASP A 95 -13.59 -5.49 1.44
CA ASP A 95 -13.19 -6.43 0.39
C ASP A 95 -11.83 -7.07 0.68
N GLN A 96 -10.83 -6.25 1.07
CA GLN A 96 -9.52 -6.76 1.48
C GLN A 96 -9.59 -7.69 2.71
N GLN A 97 -10.43 -7.35 3.69
CA GLN A 97 -10.64 -8.18 4.87
C GLN A 97 -11.34 -9.50 4.51
N ALA A 98 -12.35 -9.46 3.63
CA ALA A 98 -13.06 -10.65 3.16
C ALA A 98 -12.10 -11.58 2.38
N ALA A 99 -11.29 -11.04 1.47
CA ALA A 99 -10.30 -11.83 0.74
C ALA A 99 -9.27 -12.49 1.67
N GLN A 100 -8.80 -11.76 2.69
CA GLN A 100 -7.89 -12.32 3.71
C GLN A 100 -8.57 -13.39 4.58
N HIS A 101 -9.86 -13.20 4.88
CA HIS A 101 -10.66 -14.15 5.65
C HIS A 101 -10.84 -15.46 4.88
N GLU A 102 -11.26 -15.40 3.62
CA GLU A 102 -11.40 -16.57 2.74
C GLU A 102 -10.06 -17.29 2.55
N GLN A 103 -8.96 -16.55 2.39
CA GLN A 103 -7.64 -17.15 2.33
C GLN A 103 -7.31 -17.89 3.63
N GLN A 104 -7.58 -17.33 4.80
CA GLN A 104 -7.33 -18.02 6.07
C GLN A 104 -8.23 -19.24 6.25
N GLU A 105 -9.49 -19.19 5.83
CA GLU A 105 -10.39 -20.35 5.87
C GLU A 105 -9.91 -21.49 4.98
N THR A 106 -9.47 -21.20 3.76
CA THR A 106 -8.89 -22.24 2.88
C THR A 106 -7.61 -22.84 3.46
N ILE A 107 -6.79 -22.05 4.17
CA ILE A 107 -5.63 -22.58 4.89
C ILE A 107 -6.07 -23.49 6.03
N ARG A 108 -6.99 -23.03 6.89
CA ARG A 108 -7.51 -23.81 8.03
C ARG A 108 -8.21 -25.09 7.58
N ASN A 109 -8.96 -25.05 6.48
CA ASN A 109 -9.61 -26.23 5.92
C ASN A 109 -8.59 -27.25 5.40
N GLY A 110 -7.45 -26.79 4.85
CA GLY A 110 -6.33 -27.67 4.50
C GLY A 110 -5.67 -28.30 5.73
N ASP A 111 -5.51 -27.54 6.82
CA ASP A 111 -4.89 -28.03 8.06
C ASP A 111 -5.82 -28.96 8.86
N ASN A 112 -7.14 -28.78 8.73
CA ASN A 112 -8.17 -29.65 9.32
C ASN A 112 -8.60 -30.80 8.40
N ALA A 113 -7.89 -31.04 7.29
CA ALA A 113 -8.21 -32.14 6.40
C ALA A 113 -8.18 -33.48 7.14
N THR A 114 -9.15 -34.35 6.86
CA THR A 114 -9.21 -35.70 7.43
C THR A 114 -8.10 -36.61 6.91
N ASP A 115 -7.56 -36.28 5.74
CA ASP A 115 -6.41 -36.95 5.15
C ASP A 115 -5.10 -36.43 5.78
N GLU A 116 -4.38 -37.34 6.44
CA GLU A 116 -3.11 -37.08 7.10
C GLU A 116 -2.05 -36.54 6.12
N TYR A 117 -2.03 -37.03 4.88
CA TYR A 117 -1.05 -36.62 3.87
C TYR A 117 -1.21 -35.13 3.55
N VAL A 118 -2.44 -34.68 3.32
CA VAL A 118 -2.75 -33.27 3.02
C VAL A 118 -2.40 -32.37 4.21
N ARG A 119 -2.77 -32.80 5.43
CA ARG A 119 -2.47 -32.07 6.66
C ARG A 119 -0.99 -31.91 6.93
N GLN A 120 -0.18 -32.93 6.64
CA GLN A 120 1.26 -32.89 6.92
C GLN A 120 2.08 -32.23 5.80
N THR A 121 1.57 -32.14 4.58
CA THR A 121 2.35 -31.67 3.41
C THR A 121 2.94 -30.26 3.64
N ARG A 122 2.13 -29.30 4.08
CA ARG A 122 2.59 -27.92 4.33
C ARG A 122 3.67 -27.81 5.42
N PRO A 123 3.49 -28.38 6.63
CA PRO A 123 4.53 -28.34 7.64
C PRO A 123 5.76 -29.19 7.27
N LEU A 124 5.61 -30.22 6.43
CA LEU A 124 6.77 -30.97 5.92
C LEU A 124 7.60 -30.13 4.94
N MET A 125 6.97 -29.43 3.99
CA MET A 125 7.67 -28.52 3.09
C MET A 125 8.44 -27.44 3.85
N ALA A 126 7.82 -26.86 4.89
CA ALA A 126 8.48 -25.88 5.76
C ALA A 126 9.69 -26.47 6.50
N ARG A 127 9.56 -27.67 7.08
CA ARG A 127 10.66 -28.35 7.78
C ARG A 127 11.82 -28.71 6.84
N LEU A 128 11.53 -29.26 5.67
CA LEU A 128 12.53 -29.63 4.67
C LEU A 128 13.27 -28.41 4.14
N SER A 129 12.57 -27.31 3.89
CA SER A 129 13.14 -26.02 3.52
C SER A 129 14.07 -25.46 4.60
N LEU A 130 13.69 -25.57 5.87
CA LEU A 130 14.56 -25.13 6.97
C LEU A 130 15.81 -26.00 7.06
N TYR A 131 15.67 -27.31 6.97
CA TYR A 131 16.81 -28.23 7.00
C TYR A 131 17.74 -28.05 5.81
N SER A 132 17.22 -27.77 4.61
CA SER A 132 18.04 -27.52 3.43
C SER A 132 18.82 -26.21 3.56
N SER A 133 18.22 -25.15 4.09
CA SER A 133 18.90 -23.87 4.37
C SER A 133 20.02 -24.05 5.41
N ILE A 134 19.73 -24.74 6.52
CA ILE A 134 20.75 -25.05 7.55
C ILE A 134 21.89 -25.90 6.95
N ALA A 135 21.55 -26.95 6.21
CA ALA A 135 22.54 -27.83 5.59
C ALA A 135 23.44 -27.08 4.60
N TYR A 136 22.86 -26.20 3.77
CA TYR A 136 23.62 -25.36 2.84
C TYR A 136 24.66 -24.50 3.58
N VAL A 137 24.24 -23.75 4.60
CA VAL A 137 25.15 -22.90 5.38
C VAL A 137 26.23 -23.75 6.06
N MET A 138 25.84 -24.85 6.70
CA MET A 138 26.78 -25.75 7.37
C MET A 138 27.82 -26.33 6.41
N ILE A 139 27.43 -26.82 5.24
CA ILE A 139 28.34 -27.41 4.25
C ILE A 139 29.33 -26.35 3.74
N MET A 140 28.84 -25.15 3.41
CA MET A 140 29.69 -24.06 2.92
C MET A 140 30.67 -23.62 4.01
N SER A 141 30.20 -23.34 5.23
CA SER A 141 31.04 -22.94 6.36
C SER A 141 32.08 -24.00 6.76
N LEU A 142 31.70 -25.28 6.78
CA LEU A 142 32.65 -26.37 7.04
C LEU A 142 33.66 -26.52 5.90
N GLY A 143 33.22 -26.36 4.65
CA GLY A 143 34.10 -26.36 3.48
C GLY A 143 35.14 -25.24 3.54
N GLN A 144 34.78 -24.05 4.05
CA GLN A 144 35.74 -22.96 4.26
C GLN A 144 36.79 -23.30 5.31
N GLN A 145 36.38 -23.88 6.44
CA GLN A 145 37.30 -24.32 7.49
C GLN A 145 38.24 -25.41 6.96
N ALA A 146 37.70 -26.38 6.22
CA ALA A 146 38.50 -27.42 5.57
C ALA A 146 39.45 -26.83 4.52
N GLY A 147 39.03 -25.82 3.76
CA GLY A 147 39.87 -25.04 2.84
C GLY A 147 41.03 -24.35 3.52
N ALA A 148 40.78 -23.68 4.64
CA ALA A 148 41.82 -23.03 5.43
C ALA A 148 42.86 -24.05 5.96
N VAL A 149 42.40 -25.20 6.44
CA VAL A 149 43.28 -26.29 6.91
C VAL A 149 44.08 -26.88 5.74
N ALA A 150 43.42 -27.23 4.63
CA ALA A 150 44.08 -27.80 3.45
C ALA A 150 45.11 -26.83 2.85
N GLY A 151 44.79 -25.53 2.82
CA GLY A 151 45.73 -24.48 2.41
C GLY A 151 46.97 -24.41 3.29
N ALA A 152 46.82 -24.59 4.62
CA ALA A 152 47.95 -24.67 5.54
C ALA A 152 48.84 -25.89 5.29
N PHE A 153 48.28 -26.99 4.78
CA PHE A 153 49.02 -28.19 4.36
C PHE A 153 49.52 -28.14 2.90
N GLY A 154 49.35 -27.00 2.20
CA GLY A 154 49.85 -26.80 0.84
C GLY A 154 48.93 -27.31 -0.28
N HIS A 155 47.70 -27.70 0.04
CA HIS A 155 46.70 -28.10 -0.95
C HIS A 155 45.83 -26.90 -1.36
N ALA A 156 45.67 -26.68 -2.66
CA ALA A 156 44.79 -25.65 -3.20
C ALA A 156 43.32 -26.13 -3.15
N PHE A 157 42.69 -25.98 -1.99
CA PHE A 157 41.26 -26.21 -1.80
C PHE A 157 40.63 -24.96 -1.19
N SER A 158 39.64 -24.38 -1.86
CA SER A 158 38.91 -23.20 -1.40
C SER A 158 37.43 -23.38 -1.68
N MET A 159 36.61 -23.14 -0.67
CA MET A 159 35.16 -23.19 -0.74
C MET A 159 34.62 -21.75 -0.63
N PRO A 160 33.66 -21.35 -1.47
CA PRO A 160 33.03 -20.04 -1.35
C PRO A 160 32.29 -19.87 -0.02
N GLU A 161 32.12 -18.61 0.40
CA GLU A 161 31.29 -18.25 1.56
C GLU A 161 29.82 -18.61 1.32
N PRO A 162 29.04 -18.91 2.38
CA PRO A 162 27.61 -19.10 2.24
C PRO A 162 26.94 -17.81 1.76
N ASP A 163 26.25 -17.87 0.64
CA ASP A 163 25.51 -16.72 0.10
C ASP A 163 24.19 -16.53 0.86
N TRP A 164 23.96 -15.31 1.33
CA TRP A 164 22.76 -14.94 2.05
C TRP A 164 21.49 -15.04 1.19
N ASP A 165 21.58 -14.70 -0.09
CA ASP A 165 20.44 -14.76 -1.02
C ASP A 165 20.01 -16.21 -1.24
N ILE A 166 20.98 -17.13 -1.37
CA ILE A 166 20.71 -18.57 -1.51
C ILE A 166 20.12 -19.12 -0.20
N ALA A 167 20.70 -18.76 0.95
CA ALA A 167 20.21 -19.21 2.25
C ALA A 167 18.78 -18.75 2.52
N LEU A 168 18.44 -17.49 2.21
CA LEU A 168 17.10 -16.93 2.34
C LEU A 168 16.11 -17.52 1.32
N MET A 169 16.54 -17.73 0.08
CA MET A 169 15.72 -18.41 -0.94
C MET A 169 15.33 -19.81 -0.44
N LEU A 170 16.28 -20.57 0.08
CA LEU A 170 16.03 -21.91 0.64
C LEU A 170 15.12 -21.87 1.87
N ALA A 171 15.23 -20.85 2.72
CA ALA A 171 14.41 -20.69 3.91
C ALA A 171 13.00 -20.11 3.63
N THR A 172 12.72 -19.64 2.41
CA THR A 172 11.48 -18.91 2.09
C THR A 172 10.20 -19.68 2.43
N PRO A 173 10.05 -20.98 2.08
CA PRO A 173 8.89 -21.77 2.48
C PRO A 173 8.72 -21.88 4.01
N ALA A 174 9.82 -22.06 4.75
CA ALA A 174 9.79 -22.14 6.22
C ALA A 174 9.36 -20.82 6.86
N LEU A 175 9.93 -19.70 6.38
CA LEU A 175 9.58 -18.35 6.82
C LEU A 175 8.12 -18.02 6.51
N GLY A 176 7.65 -18.35 5.30
CA GLY A 176 6.26 -18.17 4.91
C GLY A 176 5.28 -18.97 5.79
N TYR A 177 5.64 -20.20 6.16
CA TYR A 177 4.84 -21.03 7.06
C TYR A 177 4.74 -20.44 8.48
N LEU A 178 5.83 -19.84 8.99
CA LEU A 178 5.85 -19.13 10.28
C LEU A 178 5.14 -17.76 10.22
N GLY A 179 4.58 -17.37 9.08
CA GLY A 179 3.87 -16.10 8.90
C GLY A 179 4.79 -14.93 8.53
N PHE A 180 6.06 -15.19 8.22
CA PHE A 180 7.00 -14.17 7.79
C PHE A 180 6.82 -13.89 6.29
N ARG A 181 6.04 -12.84 5.98
CA ARG A 181 5.65 -12.52 4.59
C ARG A 181 6.63 -11.59 3.89
N THR A 182 7.16 -10.60 4.60
CA THR A 182 8.17 -9.65 4.12
C THR A 182 8.88 -9.02 5.32
N LEU A 183 10.18 -8.70 5.20
CA LEU A 183 10.87 -7.80 6.15
C LEU A 183 10.19 -6.42 6.23
N ASP A 184 9.49 -6.01 5.16
CA ASP A 184 8.77 -4.75 5.01
C ASP A 184 7.39 -4.73 5.71
N GLY A 185 6.91 -5.88 6.22
CA GLY A 185 5.64 -5.97 6.97
C GLY A 185 5.69 -5.30 8.35
N PHE A 186 6.88 -5.01 8.86
CA PHE A 186 7.11 -4.19 10.06
C PHE A 186 7.28 -2.70 9.74
N ALA A 187 7.28 -2.29 8.47
CA ALA A 187 7.30 -0.87 8.13
C ALA A 187 5.91 -0.29 8.38
N ARG A 188 5.85 0.82 9.14
CA ARG A 188 4.63 1.58 9.48
C ARG A 188 3.84 2.07 8.26
N TYR A 189 4.36 1.90 7.06
CA TYR A 189 3.86 2.45 5.81
C TYR A 189 3.83 1.38 4.70
N SER A 190 2.64 1.12 4.18
CA SER A 190 2.40 0.26 3.02
C SER A 190 3.29 0.64 1.82
N LYS A 191 3.74 -0.35 1.04
CA LYS A 191 4.45 -0.14 -0.24
C LYS A 191 3.67 0.73 -1.25
N SER A 192 2.35 0.85 -1.11
CA SER A 192 1.52 1.75 -1.92
C SER A 192 1.49 3.20 -1.42
N SER A 193 1.95 3.45 -0.19
CA SER A 193 2.04 4.80 0.33
C SER A 193 3.24 5.50 -0.28
N LYS A 194 3.00 6.56 -1.05
CA LYS A 194 4.05 7.46 -1.57
C LYS A 194 4.84 8.18 -0.46
N HIS A 195 4.65 7.81 0.81
CA HIS A 195 5.37 8.34 1.96
C HIS A 195 6.87 8.01 1.98
N LYS A 196 7.33 7.02 1.21
CA LYS A 196 8.78 6.73 1.05
C LYS A 196 9.53 7.82 0.26
N ALA A 197 8.86 8.74 -0.44
CA ALA A 197 9.52 9.71 -1.31
C ALA A 197 9.87 11.06 -0.65
N VAL A 198 9.58 11.29 0.64
CA VAL A 198 9.76 12.62 1.27
C VAL A 198 10.91 12.68 2.28
N VAL A 199 11.67 11.60 2.47
CA VAL A 199 12.87 11.62 3.33
C VAL A 199 14.08 11.28 2.48
N GLY A 200 14.64 12.28 1.81
CA GLY A 200 15.91 12.13 1.11
C GLY A 200 16.19 13.19 0.05
N LYS A 201 16.64 14.36 0.52
CA LYS A 201 17.23 15.51 -0.20
C LYS A 201 16.28 16.41 -1.00
#